data_AF-A0AAP0B195-F1
#
_entry.id   AF-A0AAP0B195-F1
#
_cell.length_a   1.000
_cell.length_b   1.000
_cell.length_c   1.000
_cell.angle_alpha   90.00
_cell.angle_beta   90.00
_cell.angle_gamma   90.00
#
_symmetry.space_group_name_H-M   'P 1'
#
loop_
_entity.id
_entity.type
_entity.pdbx_description
1 polymer ?
#
loop_
_entity_poly.entity_id
_entity_poly.type
_entity_poly.pdbx_seq_one_letter_code
_entity_poly.pdbx_strand_id
1 'polypeptide(L)'
;MAAAEENIEAMILRIEHKSKKIENLLKQSKPVEALQKALEGSPTNTRDQRCKSANWIVVHRAMMAIRDVDGMLSSLDPEYYDILMKYLYRGLATGDRPTCDQCLRIHEKLTEKAGLGCILRSLADTVNTV
;
A
#
# COMPACT_ATOMS: atom_id res chain seq x y z
N MET A 1 17.71 4.21 -23.39
CA MET A 1 16.95 5.27 -22.69
C MET A 1 15.46 5.19 -23.03
N ALA A 2 15.06 5.32 -24.30
CA ALA A 2 13.66 5.25 -24.73
C ALA A 2 12.87 4.01 -24.23
N ALA A 3 13.43 2.80 -24.32
CA ALA A 3 12.73 1.58 -23.86
C ALA A 3 12.50 1.51 -22.33
N ALA A 4 13.36 2.16 -21.53
CA ALA A 4 13.17 2.22 -20.08
C ALA A 4 12.11 3.27 -19.70
N GLU A 5 12.04 4.38 -20.43
CA GLU A 5 11.00 5.40 -20.30
C GLU A 5 9.63 4.86 -20.74
N GLU A 6 9.56 4.13 -21.84
CA GLU A 6 8.34 3.47 -22.32
C GLU A 6 7.78 2.47 -21.28
N ASN A 7 8.66 1.75 -20.59
CA ASN A 7 8.26 0.87 -19.49
C ASN A 7 7.73 1.64 -18.27
N ILE A 8 8.29 2.81 -17.96
CA ILE A 8 7.82 3.67 -16.85
C ILE A 8 6.43 4.24 -17.15
N GLU A 9 6.21 4.75 -18.37
CA GLU A 9 4.90 5.26 -18.80
C GLU A 9 3.83 4.15 -18.77
N ALA A 10 4.16 2.95 -19.24
CA ALA A 10 3.27 1.79 -19.16
C ALA A 10 2.93 1.42 -17.70
N MET A 11 3.88 1.54 -16.76
CA MET A 11 3.61 1.34 -15.33
C MET A 11 2.69 2.42 -14.75
N ILE A 12 2.93 3.69 -15.09
CA ILE A 12 2.07 4.81 -14.65
C ILE A 12 0.64 4.61 -15.16
N LEU A 13 0.46 4.30 -16.44
CA LEU A 13 -0.86 4.03 -17.03
C LEU A 13 -1.60 2.87 -16.34
N ARG A 14 -0.88 1.82 -15.92
CA ARG A 14 -1.46 0.71 -15.13
C ARG A 14 -1.88 1.18 -13.75
N ILE A 15 -1.08 2.01 -13.09
CA ILE A 15 -1.42 2.58 -11.77
C ILE A 15 -2.65 3.49 -11.88
N GLU A 16 -2.77 4.29 -12.93
CA GLU A 16 -3.94 5.13 -13.18
C GLU A 16 -5.22 4.31 -13.39
N HIS A 17 -5.15 3.24 -14.18
CA HIS A 17 -6.28 2.30 -14.32
C HIS A 17 -6.64 1.66 -12.99
N LYS A 18 -5.63 1.25 -12.21
CA LYS A 18 -5.83 0.72 -10.86
C LYS A 18 -6.51 1.74 -9.95
N SER A 19 -6.09 3.00 -10.00
CA SER A 19 -6.67 4.10 -9.22
C SER A 19 -8.18 4.23 -9.46
N LYS A 20 -8.63 4.21 -10.73
CA LYS A 20 -10.07 4.26 -11.08
C LYS A 20 -10.85 3.07 -10.48
N LYS A 21 -10.26 1.87 -10.50
CA LYS A 21 -10.87 0.68 -9.90
C LYS A 21 -10.99 0.81 -8.38
N ILE A 22 -9.96 1.34 -7.73
CA ILE A 22 -9.98 1.61 -6.28
C ILE A 22 -11.06 2.63 -5.93
N GLU A 23 -11.16 3.73 -6.68
CA GLU A 23 -12.23 4.72 -6.48
C GLU A 23 -13.63 4.11 -6.56
N ASN A 24 -13.85 3.21 -7.52
CA ASN A 24 -15.13 2.52 -7.67
C ASN A 24 -15.42 1.58 -6.50
N LEU A 25 -14.43 0.82 -6.02
CA LEU A 25 -14.60 -0.04 -4.84
C LEU A 25 -14.88 0.77 -3.58
N LEU A 26 -14.22 1.92 -3.40
CA LEU A 26 -14.47 2.82 -2.28
C LEU A 26 -15.88 3.42 -2.31
N LYS A 27 -16.39 3.80 -3.49
CA LYS A 27 -17.78 4.25 -3.67
C LYS A 27 -18.81 3.16 -3.34
N GLN A 28 -18.43 1.89 -3.51
CA GLN A 28 -19.26 0.73 -3.17
C GLN A 28 -19.10 0.29 -1.70
N SER A 29 -18.42 1.09 -0.87
CA SER A 29 -18.15 0.75 0.54
C SER A 29 -17.38 -0.57 0.70
N LYS A 30 -16.47 -0.88 -0.23
CA LYS A 30 -15.60 -2.07 -0.21
C LYS A 30 -14.12 -1.70 0.02
N PRO A 31 -13.76 -1.11 1.18
CA PRO A 31 -12.42 -0.57 1.38
C PRO A 31 -11.35 -1.67 1.53
N VAL A 32 -11.70 -2.86 2.01
CA VAL A 32 -10.75 -3.98 2.12
C VAL A 32 -10.36 -4.53 0.74
N GLU A 33 -11.35 -4.78 -0.13
CA GLU A 33 -11.11 -5.17 -1.52
C GLU A 33 -10.28 -4.09 -2.25
N ALA A 34 -10.57 -2.82 -1.98
CA ALA A 34 -9.82 -1.70 -2.53
C ALA A 34 -8.36 -1.71 -2.05
N LEU A 35 -8.10 -1.95 -0.77
CA LEU A 35 -6.76 -2.02 -0.21
C LEU A 35 -5.99 -3.20 -0.81
N GLN A 36 -6.57 -4.40 -0.84
CA GLN A 36 -5.93 -5.58 -1.44
C GLN A 36 -5.55 -5.33 -2.90
N LYS A 37 -6.49 -4.77 -3.69
CA LYS A 37 -6.20 -4.40 -5.09
C LYS A 37 -5.13 -3.32 -5.20
N ALA A 38 -5.04 -2.37 -4.26
CA ALA A 38 -4.01 -1.33 -4.28
C ALA A 38 -2.60 -1.90 -4.00
N LEU A 39 -2.50 -2.86 -3.08
CA LEU A 39 -1.26 -3.55 -2.71
C LEU A 39 -0.81 -4.55 -3.79
N GLU A 40 -1.75 -5.14 -4.51
CA GLU A 40 -1.46 -6.03 -5.64
C GLU A 40 -0.63 -5.31 -6.73
N GLY A 41 0.47 -5.95 -7.12
CA GLY A 41 1.36 -5.44 -8.16
C GLY A 41 2.01 -4.10 -7.81
N SER A 42 2.27 -3.82 -6.53
CA SER A 42 3.04 -2.65 -6.11
C SER A 42 4.37 -2.56 -6.89
N PRO A 43 4.77 -1.37 -7.37
CA PRO A 43 5.93 -1.19 -8.23
C PRO A 43 7.25 -1.23 -7.42
N THR A 44 7.53 -2.34 -6.75
CA THR A 44 8.74 -2.54 -5.94
C THR A 44 9.99 -2.80 -6.78
N ASN A 45 9.80 -3.27 -8.01
CA ASN A 45 10.86 -3.61 -8.96
C ASN A 45 11.43 -2.40 -9.73
N THR A 46 10.88 -1.20 -9.54
CA THR A 46 11.38 0.02 -10.18
C THR A 46 12.09 0.93 -9.18
N ARG A 47 13.07 1.69 -9.66
CA ARG A 47 13.72 2.78 -8.91
C ARG A 47 13.07 4.14 -9.15
N ASP A 48 12.15 4.23 -10.11
CA ASP A 48 11.46 5.47 -10.46
C ASP A 48 10.50 5.90 -9.35
N GLN A 49 10.72 7.10 -8.82
CA GLN A 49 9.95 7.65 -7.70
C GLN A 49 8.55 8.11 -8.11
N ARG A 50 8.31 8.39 -9.39
CA ARG A 50 6.99 8.79 -9.89
C ARG A 50 6.05 7.60 -9.84
N CYS A 51 6.48 6.42 -10.28
CA CYS A 51 5.71 5.18 -10.15
C CYS A 51 5.37 4.86 -8.69
N LYS A 52 6.36 4.96 -7.79
CA LYS A 52 6.15 4.72 -6.36
C LYS A 52 5.16 5.72 -5.76
N SER A 53 5.32 6.99 -6.07
CA SER A 53 4.42 8.05 -5.59
C SER A 53 3.01 7.92 -6.13
N ALA A 54 2.85 7.60 -7.40
CA ALA A 54 1.55 7.32 -8.00
C ALA A 54 0.86 6.14 -7.30
N ASN A 55 1.57 5.04 -7.04
CA ASN A 55 0.97 3.90 -6.36
C ASN A 55 0.64 4.19 -4.89
N TRP A 56 1.46 4.99 -4.22
CA TRP A 56 1.18 5.42 -2.84
C TRP A 56 -0.13 6.18 -2.71
N ILE A 57 -0.43 7.10 -3.63
CA ILE A 57 -1.70 7.84 -3.59
C ILE A 57 -2.89 6.87 -3.58
N VAL A 58 -2.79 5.78 -4.35
CA VAL A 58 -3.83 4.75 -4.42
C VAL A 58 -3.93 3.95 -3.12
N VAL A 59 -2.79 3.48 -2.59
CA VAL A 59 -2.74 2.71 -1.34
C VAL A 59 -3.17 3.56 -0.15
N HIS A 60 -2.67 4.78 -0.02
CA HIS A 60 -3.01 5.73 1.04
C HIS A 60 -4.52 5.98 1.07
N ARG A 61 -5.13 6.24 -0.08
CA ARG A 61 -6.59 6.44 -0.16
C ARG A 61 -7.37 5.23 0.34
N ALA A 62 -6.99 4.02 -0.05
CA ALA A 62 -7.66 2.81 0.42
C ALA A 62 -7.43 2.58 1.92
N MET A 63 -6.21 2.79 2.40
CA MET A 63 -5.82 2.67 3.80
C MET A 63 -6.59 3.64 4.71
N MET A 64 -6.76 4.89 4.28
CA MET A 64 -7.53 5.90 5.02
C MET A 64 -9.03 5.63 5.04
N ALA A 65 -9.55 4.83 4.12
CA ALA A 65 -10.97 4.43 4.10
C ALA A 65 -11.30 3.28 5.08
N ILE A 66 -10.28 2.62 5.66
CA ILE A 66 -10.47 1.53 6.62
C ILE A 66 -10.91 2.09 7.98
N ARG A 67 -12.14 1.72 8.38
CA ARG A 67 -12.70 2.05 9.70
C ARG A 67 -12.52 0.91 10.70
N ASP A 68 -12.84 -0.31 10.27
CA ASP A 68 -12.68 -1.54 11.04
C ASP A 68 -11.35 -2.22 10.66
N VAL A 69 -10.34 -2.07 11.52
CA VAL A 69 -9.00 -2.60 11.29
C VAL A 69 -8.96 -4.11 11.52
N ASP A 70 -9.63 -4.61 12.56
CA ASP A 70 -9.66 -6.03 12.89
C ASP A 70 -10.40 -6.84 11.81
N GLY A 71 -11.54 -6.32 11.32
CA GLY A 71 -12.26 -6.90 10.19
C GLY A 71 -11.47 -6.86 8.88
N MET A 72 -10.75 -5.75 8.62
CA MET A 72 -9.84 -5.65 7.48
C MET A 72 -8.76 -6.73 7.53
N LEU A 73 -8.06 -6.86 8.66
CA LEU A 73 -6.98 -7.85 8.80
C LEU A 73 -7.51 -9.28 8.74
N SER A 74 -8.73 -9.53 9.22
CA SER A 74 -9.41 -10.83 9.13
C SER A 74 -9.69 -11.27 7.69
N SER A 75 -9.90 -10.31 6.79
CA SER A 75 -10.26 -10.57 5.39
C SER A 75 -9.08 -10.43 4.42
N LEU A 76 -8.05 -9.66 4.78
CA LEU A 76 -6.86 -9.45 3.94
C LEU A 76 -5.96 -10.70 3.94
N ASP A 77 -5.59 -11.16 2.75
CA ASP A 77 -4.68 -12.30 2.60
C ASP A 77 -3.31 -12.03 3.25
N PRO A 78 -2.75 -12.99 4.02
CA PRO A 78 -1.47 -12.82 4.71
C PRO A 78 -0.29 -12.48 3.80
N GLU A 79 -0.34 -12.81 2.51
CA GLU A 79 0.69 -12.44 1.53
C GLU A 79 0.88 -10.91 1.42
N TYR A 80 -0.15 -10.12 1.74
CA TYR A 80 -0.09 -8.66 1.67
C TYR A 80 0.42 -7.99 2.95
N TYR A 81 0.70 -8.73 4.02
CA TYR A 81 1.07 -8.15 5.31
C TYR A 81 2.41 -7.42 5.25
N ASP A 82 3.43 -8.03 4.67
CA ASP A 82 4.77 -7.43 4.60
C ASP A 82 4.77 -6.17 3.72
N ILE A 83 4.01 -6.17 2.61
CA ILE A 83 3.90 -5.00 1.72
C ILE A 83 3.05 -3.90 2.35
N LEU A 84 1.98 -4.25 3.08
CA LEU A 84 1.20 -3.29 3.85
C LEU A 84 2.08 -2.62 4.90
N MET A 85 2.85 -3.38 5.67
CA MET A 85 3.75 -2.87 6.69
C MET A 85 4.77 -1.86 6.12
N LYS A 86 5.30 -2.07 4.90
CA LYS A 86 6.14 -1.08 4.23
C LYS A 86 5.39 0.23 3.93
N TYR A 87 4.14 0.15 3.48
CA TYR A 87 3.32 1.33 3.25
C TYR A 87 2.95 2.05 4.55
N LEU A 88 2.82 1.34 5.68
CA LEU A 88 2.65 1.97 6.99
C LEU A 88 3.87 2.82 7.33
N TYR A 89 5.10 2.29 7.19
CA TYR A 89 6.31 3.08 7.42
C TYR A 89 6.44 4.27 6.46
N ARG A 90 6.07 4.09 5.19
CA ARG A 90 6.00 5.21 4.23
C ARG A 90 5.00 6.27 4.68
N GLY A 91 3.83 5.87 5.17
CA GLY A 91 2.81 6.77 5.70
C GLY A 91 3.29 7.53 6.93
N LEU A 92 3.95 6.84 7.87
CA LEU A 92 4.56 7.46 9.05
C LEU A 92 5.61 8.50 8.68
N ALA A 93 6.39 8.26 7.62
CA ALA A 93 7.41 9.20 7.14
C ALA A 93 6.82 10.52 6.58
N THR A 94 5.51 10.58 6.32
CA THR A 94 4.85 11.82 5.87
C THR A 94 4.73 12.87 6.97
N GLY A 95 4.68 12.45 8.24
CA GLY A 95 4.44 13.33 9.39
C GLY A 95 3.02 13.93 9.47
N ASP A 96 2.14 13.60 8.53
CA ASP A 96 0.74 14.04 8.54
C ASP A 96 -0.04 13.32 9.64
N ARG A 97 -0.61 14.08 10.59
CA ARG A 97 -1.20 13.51 11.80
C ARG A 97 -2.32 12.49 11.51
N PRO A 98 -3.34 12.78 10.68
CA PRO A 98 -4.35 11.79 10.31
C PRO A 98 -3.77 10.51 9.71
N THR A 99 -2.76 10.65 8.85
CA THR A 99 -2.08 9.51 8.22
C THR A 99 -1.32 8.70 9.27
N CYS A 100 -0.53 9.35 10.13
CA CYS A 100 0.23 8.69 11.18
C CYS A 100 -0.68 7.95 12.17
N ASP A 101 -1.78 8.57 12.61
CA ASP A 101 -2.74 7.95 13.53
C ASP A 101 -3.37 6.68 12.92
N GLN A 102 -3.74 6.72 11.63
CA GLN A 102 -4.22 5.54 10.91
C GLN A 102 -3.13 4.47 10.77
N CYS A 103 -1.90 4.87 10.44
CA CYS A 103 -0.79 3.94 10.27
C CYS A 103 -0.47 3.21 11.56
N LEU A 104 -0.43 3.91 12.71
CA LEU A 104 -0.14 3.32 14.01
C LEU A 104 -1.23 2.33 14.43
N ARG A 105 -2.51 2.67 14.22
CA ARG A 105 -3.64 1.75 14.49
C ARG A 105 -3.55 0.46 13.68
N ILE A 106 -3.26 0.55 12.38
CA ILE A 106 -3.11 -0.64 11.54
C ILE A 106 -1.84 -1.41 11.94
N HIS A 107 -0.74 -0.70 12.21
CA HIS A 107 0.53 -1.31 12.59
C HIS A 107 0.42 -2.16 13.85
N GLU A 108 -0.22 -1.64 14.92
CA GLU A 108 -0.45 -2.37 16.17
C GLU A 108 -1.17 -3.70 15.90
N LYS A 109 -2.33 -3.65 15.23
CA LYS A 109 -3.14 -4.84 14.95
C LYS A 109 -2.48 -5.81 13.97
N LEU A 110 -1.79 -5.29 12.96
CA LEU A 110 -1.04 -6.11 12.03
C LEU A 110 0.11 -6.84 12.73
N THR A 111 0.78 -6.18 13.68
CA THR A 111 1.86 -6.79 14.47
C THR A 111 1.33 -7.85 15.43
N GLU A 112 0.18 -7.60 16.09
CA GLU A 112 -0.51 -8.61 16.91
C GLU A 112 -0.83 -9.87 16.09
N LYS A 113 -1.30 -9.70 14.85
CA LYS A 113 -1.73 -10.80 13.98
C LYS A 113 -0.58 -11.53 13.27
N ALA A 114 0.39 -10.80 12.73
CA ALA A 114 1.46 -11.33 11.86
C ALA A 114 2.77 -11.58 12.62
N GLY A 115 2.88 -11.09 13.86
CA GLY A 115 4.08 -11.14 14.68
C GLY A 115 5.19 -10.18 14.24
N LEU A 116 6.25 -10.12 15.06
CA LEU A 116 7.40 -9.22 14.85
C LEU A 116 8.18 -9.51 13.55
N GLY A 117 8.04 -10.71 12.98
CA GLY A 117 8.68 -11.08 11.72
C GLY A 117 8.25 -10.19 10.55
N CYS A 118 7.00 -9.72 10.55
CA CYS A 118 6.48 -8.81 9.53
C CYS A 118 7.27 -7.47 9.53
N ILE A 119 7.49 -6.90 10.72
CA ILE A 119 8.31 -5.69 10.91
C ILE A 119 9.73 -5.92 10.40
N LEU A 120 10.38 -7.00 10.84
CA LEU A 120 11.77 -7.29 10.49
C LEU A 120 11.96 -7.44 8.97
N ARG A 121 11.05 -8.14 8.29
CA ARG A 121 11.11 -8.29 6.83
C ARG A 121 10.90 -6.96 6.11
N SER A 122 9.99 -6.12 6.58
CA SER A 122 9.78 -4.79 5.99
C SER A 122 10.99 -3.87 6.16
N LEU A 123 11.64 -3.87 7.32
CA LEU A 123 12.83 -3.04 7.58
C LEU A 123 14.09 -3.56 6.89
N ALA A 124 14.27 -4.88 6.79
CA ALA A 124 15.43 -5.48 6.16
C ALA A 124 15.40 -5.39 4.62
N ASP A 125 14.21 -5.28 4.02
CA ASP A 125 14.06 -5.25 2.57
C ASP A 125 14.34 -3.86 1.98
N THR A 126 15.61 -3.64 1.68
CA THR A 126 16.12 -2.41 1.04
C THR A 126 16.01 -2.42 -0.49
N VAL A 127 15.60 -3.56 -1.08
CA VAL A 127 15.52 -3.74 -2.53
C VAL A 127 14.11 -3.40 -3.02
N ASN A 128 13.08 -3.99 -2.41
CA ASN A 128 11.69 -3.85 -2.80
C ASN A 128 11.03 -2.69 -2.05
N THR A 129 11.50 -1.47 -2.30
CA THR A 129 10.98 -0.27 -1.63
C THR A 129 9.72 0.26 -2.29
N VAL A 130 8.81 0.80 -1.48
CA VAL A 130 7.48 1.27 -1.92
C VAL A 130 7.34 2.77 -1.98
#